data_AF-A0A956VWA1-F1
#
_entry.id   AF-A0A956VWA1-F1
#
_cell.length_a   1.000
_cell.length_b   1.000
_cell.length_c   1.000
_cell.angle_alpha   90.00
_cell.angle_beta   90.00
_cell.angle_gamma   90.00
#
_symmetry.space_group_name_H-M   'P 1'
#
loop_
_entity.id
_entity.type
_entity.pdbx_description
1 polymer ?
#
loop_
_entity_poly.entity_id
_entity_poly.type
_entity_poly.pdbx_seq_one_letter_code
_entity_poly.pdbx_strand_id
1 'polypeptide(L)'
;MGQPDRLHVGPFPWWMRGGHLETILASALPLPLPPLRSERRLVEVEPGTAVETFWSAPETPRGGSLLVVHGLGGSAERPHVRAMADEALRRGWHAVRVNLRNHGGTEALASTLFSAVQSDDLGTVLEAMEEAALPRPYVL
;
A
#
# COMPACT_ATOMS: atom_id res chain seq x y z
N MET A 1 -24.62 17.68 0.56
CA MET A 1 -24.56 16.24 0.33
C MET A 1 -24.05 16.03 -1.09
N GLY A 2 -22.73 15.93 -1.29
CA GLY A 2 -22.11 15.86 -2.61
C GLY A 2 -22.23 14.45 -3.20
N GLN A 3 -22.59 14.35 -4.48
CA GLN A 3 -22.57 13.09 -5.22
C GLN A 3 -21.14 12.50 -5.19
N PRO A 4 -20.98 11.19 -4.96
CA PRO A 4 -19.69 10.55 -5.19
C PRO A 4 -19.39 10.58 -6.69
N ASP A 5 -18.24 11.16 -7.06
CA ASP A 5 -17.73 11.11 -8.43
C ASP A 5 -17.63 9.65 -8.88
N ARG A 6 -18.46 9.28 -9.85
CA ARG A 6 -18.36 7.97 -10.50
C ARG A 6 -17.05 7.95 -11.27
N LEU A 7 -16.15 7.03 -10.89
CA LEU A 7 -14.98 6.71 -11.70
C LEU A 7 -15.47 6.23 -13.09
N HIS A 8 -15.34 7.10 -14.09
CA HIS A 8 -15.58 6.73 -15.48
C HIS A 8 -14.43 5.82 -15.93
N VAL A 9 -14.63 4.51 -15.83
CA VAL A 9 -13.77 3.54 -16.50
C VAL A 9 -14.09 3.63 -18.00
N GLY A 10 -13.17 4.20 -18.78
CA GLY A 10 -13.32 4.32 -20.23
C GLY A 10 -13.49 2.94 -20.90
N PRO A 11 -14.03 2.89 -22.13
CA PRO A 11 -14.17 1.62 -22.84
C PRO A 11 -12.80 0.97 -23.03
N PHE A 12 -12.70 -0.31 -22.67
CA PHE A 12 -11.49 -1.09 -22.87
C PHE A 12 -11.08 -1.08 -24.35
N PRO A 13 -9.77 -0.97 -24.67
CA PRO A 13 -9.31 -0.97 -26.04
C PRO A 13 -9.81 -2.22 -26.77
N TRP A 14 -10.40 -2.05 -27.95
CA TRP A 14 -11.04 -3.12 -28.73
C TRP A 14 -10.11 -4.30 -29.10
N TRP A 15 -8.79 -4.13 -28.95
CA TRP A 15 -7.75 -5.14 -29.18
C TRP A 15 -7.38 -5.94 -27.92
N MET A 16 -7.80 -5.53 -26.71
CA MET A 16 -7.66 -6.29 -25.46
C MET A 16 -8.78 -7.33 -25.33
N ARG A 17 -8.88 -8.25 -26.30
CA ARG A 17 -9.85 -9.35 -26.25
C ARG A 17 -9.30 -10.49 -25.40
N GLY A 18 -9.62 -10.43 -24.10
CA GLY A 18 -9.37 -11.50 -23.13
C GLY A 18 -8.99 -10.94 -21.76
N GLY A 19 -9.77 -11.25 -20.72
CA GLY A 19 -9.56 -10.71 -19.36
C GLY A 19 -8.19 -11.06 -18.75
N HIS A 20 -7.46 -12.01 -19.33
CA HIS A 20 -6.10 -12.33 -18.92
C HIS A 20 -5.05 -11.32 -19.41
N LEU A 21 -5.28 -10.66 -20.55
CA LEU A 21 -4.32 -9.69 -21.10
C LEU A 21 -4.22 -8.46 -20.18
N GLU A 22 -5.33 -8.04 -19.57
CA GLU A 22 -5.34 -7.00 -18.54
C GLU A 22 -4.47 -7.37 -17.33
N THR A 23 -4.67 -8.56 -16.76
CA THR A 23 -3.89 -9.04 -15.61
C THR A 23 -2.40 -9.13 -15.94
N ILE A 24 -2.06 -9.64 -17.13
CA ILE A 24 -0.66 -9.78 -17.57
C ILE A 24 -0.06 -8.40 -17.82
N LEU A 25 -0.72 -7.51 -18.56
CA LEU A 25 -0.17 -6.18 -18.86
C LEU A 25 -0.04 -5.32 -17.62
N ALA A 26 -1.01 -5.33 -16.70
CA ALA A 26 -0.93 -4.60 -15.44
C ALA A 26 0.24 -5.08 -14.56
N SER A 27 0.59 -6.38 -14.63
CA SER A 27 1.74 -6.92 -13.90
C SER A 27 3.07 -6.78 -14.64
N ALA A 28 3.07 -6.78 -15.97
CA ALA A 28 4.28 -6.88 -16.79
C ALA A 28 4.78 -5.54 -17.33
N LEU A 29 3.92 -4.52 -17.43
CA LEU A 29 4.34 -3.22 -17.92
C LEU A 29 5.21 -2.51 -16.88
N PRO A 30 6.46 -2.15 -17.22
CA PRO A 30 7.30 -1.35 -16.34
C PRO A 30 6.73 0.07 -16.27
N LEU A 31 6.10 0.40 -15.15
CA LEU A 31 5.71 1.77 -14.84
C LEU A 31 6.89 2.47 -14.16
N PRO A 32 7.22 3.72 -14.55
CA PRO A 32 8.24 4.50 -13.85
C PRO A 32 7.85 4.64 -12.38
N LEU A 33 8.78 4.32 -11.49
CA LEU A 33 8.55 4.41 -10.05
C LEU A 33 8.66 5.86 -9.60
N PRO A 34 7.63 6.45 -8.97
CA PRO A 34 7.74 7.79 -8.41
C PRO A 34 8.82 7.78 -7.32
N PRO A 35 9.68 8.80 -7.22
CA PRO A 35 10.70 8.90 -6.17
C PRO A 35 10.05 9.26 -4.83
N LEU A 36 9.57 8.24 -4.11
CA LEU A 36 9.00 8.41 -2.78
C LEU A 36 10.12 8.56 -1.75
N ARG A 37 10.08 9.65 -0.98
CA ARG A 37 10.84 9.78 0.27
C ARG A 37 10.05 9.07 1.35
N SER A 38 10.58 7.93 1.82
CA SER A 38 9.94 7.15 2.87
C SER A 38 10.90 6.88 4.01
N GLU A 39 10.39 6.99 5.24
CA GLU A 39 11.03 6.48 6.43
C GLU A 39 10.67 4.99 6.58
N ARG A 40 11.68 4.13 6.65
CA ARG A 40 11.50 2.70 6.90
C ARG A 40 11.34 2.45 8.39
N ARG A 41 10.29 1.72 8.79
CA ARG A 41 10.04 1.32 10.18
C ARG A 41 9.69 -0.16 10.26
N LEU A 42 10.06 -0.79 11.37
CA LEU A 42 9.58 -2.13 11.72
C LEU A 42 8.48 -1.98 12.77
N VAL A 43 7.35 -2.64 12.54
CA VAL A 43 6.24 -2.70 13.50
C VAL A 43 6.19 -4.13 14.01
N GLU A 44 6.40 -4.32 15.31
CA GLU A 44 6.24 -5.62 15.95
C GLU A 44 4.75 -5.94 16.04
N VAL A 45 4.32 -7.04 15.42
CA VAL A 45 2.91 -7.45 15.31
C VAL A 45 2.56 -8.57 16.29
N GLU A 46 3.56 -9.35 16.67
CA GLU A 46 3.51 -10.41 17.68
C GLU A 46 4.90 -10.51 18.32
N PRO A 47 5.04 -11.09 19.53
CA PRO A 47 6.34 -11.27 20.16
C PRO A 47 7.37 -11.94 19.24
N GLY A 48 8.42 -11.20 18.89
CA GLY A 48 9.48 -11.68 18.00
C GLY A 48 9.10 -11.78 16.52
N THR A 49 7.95 -11.22 16.11
CA THR A 49 7.53 -11.09 14.72
C THR A 49 7.24 -9.63 14.36
N ALA A 50 7.82 -9.15 13.27
CA ALA A 50 7.62 -7.79 12.80
C ALA A 50 7.31 -7.73 11.30
N VAL A 51 6.59 -6.67 10.91
CA VAL A 51 6.37 -6.29 9.51
C VAL A 51 7.16 -5.03 9.18
N GLU A 52 7.63 -4.96 7.94
CA GLU A 52 8.35 -3.78 7.45
C GLU A 52 7.36 -2.79 6.83
N THR A 53 7.49 -1.52 7.20
CA THR A 53 6.61 -0.43 6.76
C THR A 53 7.42 0.76 6.23
N PHE A 54 6.83 1.51 5.32
CA PHE A 54 7.43 2.66 4.65
C PHE A 54 6.50 3.86 4.75
N TRP A 55 6.91 4.87 5.51
CA TRP A 55 6.10 6.00 5.92
C TRP A 55 6.51 7.23 5.13
N SER A 56 5.55 7.85 4.44
CA SER A 56 5.80 9.03 3.61
C SER A 56 4.86 10.15 4.03
N ALA A 57 5.42 11.36 4.17
CA ALA A 57 4.66 12.54 4.54
C ALA A 57 4.50 13.47 3.32
N PRO A 58 3.31 14.07 3.13
CA PRO A 58 3.10 15.04 2.07
C PRO A 58 3.82 16.36 2.38
N GLU A 59 4.22 17.11 1.35
CA GLU A 59 4.82 18.44 1.53
C GLU A 59 3.83 19.44 2.15
N THR A 60 2.54 19.31 1.85
CA THR A 60 1.48 20.15 2.41
C THR A 60 0.36 19.27 2.96
N PRO A 61 0.35 18.99 4.28
CA PRO A 61 -0.67 18.13 4.89
C PRO A 61 -2.09 18.71 4.79
N ARG A 62 -3.05 17.86 4.44
CA ARG A 62 -4.50 18.17 4.35
C ARG A 62 -5.36 17.26 5.23
N GLY A 63 -4.75 16.58 6.20
CA GLY A 63 -5.46 15.87 7.26
C GLY A 63 -5.97 14.47 6.90
N GLY A 64 -5.35 13.76 5.96
CA GLY A 64 -5.69 12.36 5.63
C GLY A 64 -4.47 11.43 5.68
N SER A 65 -4.72 10.13 5.75
CA SER A 65 -3.70 9.07 5.65
C SER A 65 -4.21 7.89 4.84
N LEU A 66 -3.31 7.14 4.21
CA LEU A 66 -3.58 5.93 3.45
C LEU A 66 -2.62 4.82 3.90
N LEU A 67 -3.16 3.63 4.22
CA LEU A 67 -2.38 2.40 4.37
C LEU A 67 -2.51 1.58 3.08
N VAL A 68 -1.38 1.26 2.45
CA VAL A 68 -1.34 0.50 1.20
C VAL A 68 -0.80 -0.90 1.46
N VAL A 69 -1.63 -1.90 1.17
CA VAL A 69 -1.29 -3.32 1.28
C VAL A 69 -1.06 -3.88 -0.12
N HIS A 70 0.05 -4.62 -0.31
CA HIS A 70 0.34 -5.27 -1.58
C HIS A 70 -0.43 -6.58 -1.75
N GLY A 71 -0.63 -7.02 -2.99
CA GLY A 71 -1.21 -8.34 -3.31
C GLY A 71 -0.24 -9.52 -3.12
N LEU A 72 -0.71 -10.74 -3.39
CA LEU A 72 0.04 -11.98 -3.24
C LEU A 72 1.39 -11.96 -4.00
N GLY A 73 2.49 -12.34 -3.34
CA GLY A 73 3.83 -12.33 -3.95
C GLY A 73 4.35 -10.92 -4.29
N GLY A 74 3.70 -9.91 -3.72
CA GLY A 74 4.03 -8.50 -3.88
C GLY A 74 5.08 -8.01 -2.89
N SER A 75 5.23 -6.69 -2.89
CA SER A 75 5.97 -5.95 -1.87
C SER A 75 5.47 -4.51 -1.87
N ALA A 76 5.78 -3.77 -0.80
CA ALA A 76 5.54 -2.34 -0.67
C ALA A 76 6.22 -1.50 -1.78
N GLU A 77 7.18 -2.09 -2.48
CA GLU A 77 7.98 -1.46 -3.53
C GLU A 77 7.45 -1.74 -4.95
N ARG A 78 6.36 -2.52 -5.10
CA ARG A 78 5.73 -2.74 -6.42
C ARG A 78 5.22 -1.42 -7.02
N PRO A 79 5.27 -1.25 -8.36
CA PRO A 79 4.89 0.00 -9.01
C PRO A 79 3.49 0.53 -8.65
N HIS A 80 2.48 -0.34 -8.61
CA HIS A 80 1.12 0.06 -8.25
C HIS A 80 1.01 0.54 -6.80
N VAL A 81 1.73 -0.09 -5.85
CA VAL A 81 1.76 0.33 -4.44
C VAL A 81 2.40 1.72 -4.32
N ARG A 82 3.53 1.93 -5.02
CA ARG A 82 4.21 3.21 -5.05
C ARG A 82 3.37 4.30 -5.72
N ALA A 83 2.66 3.98 -6.80
CA ALA A 83 1.76 4.92 -7.47
C ALA A 83 0.58 5.35 -6.57
N MET A 84 -0.02 4.41 -5.81
CA MET A 84 -1.08 4.74 -4.84
C MET A 84 -0.56 5.66 -3.73
N ALA A 85 0.64 5.39 -3.21
CA ALA A 85 1.26 6.24 -2.21
C ALA A 85 1.59 7.65 -2.77
N ASP A 86 2.11 7.74 -3.99
CA ASP A 86 2.37 9.03 -4.65
C ASP A 86 1.10 9.87 -4.83
N GLU A 87 0.01 9.25 -5.27
CA GLU A 87 -1.28 9.94 -5.42
C GLU A 87 -1.84 10.42 -4.07
N ALA A 88 -1.69 9.63 -3.00
CA ALA A 88 -2.06 10.07 -1.65
C ALA A 88 -1.25 11.30 -1.21
N LEU A 89 0.07 11.29 -1.44
CA LEU A 89 0.94 12.43 -1.12
C LEU A 89 0.56 13.68 -1.91
N ARG A 90 0.23 13.55 -3.21
CA ARG A 90 -0.25 14.66 -4.06
C ARG A 90 -1.57 15.26 -3.56
N ARG A 91 -2.40 14.46 -2.87
CA ARG A 91 -3.64 14.93 -2.22
C ARG A 91 -3.41 15.58 -0.87
N GLY A 92 -2.17 15.59 -0.37
CA GLY A 92 -1.83 16.08 0.96
C GLY A 92 -2.12 15.05 2.06
N TRP A 93 -2.13 13.76 1.74
CA TRP A 93 -2.33 12.67 2.70
C TRP A 93 -1.01 11.98 3.02
N HIS A 94 -0.87 11.48 4.24
CA HIS A 94 0.21 10.58 4.61
C HIS A 94 0.02 9.24 3.92
N ALA A 95 1.12 8.57 3.55
CA ALA A 95 1.06 7.25 2.94
C ALA A 95 1.98 6.29 3.70
N VAL A 96 1.40 5.21 4.21
CA VAL A 96 2.12 4.09 4.81
C VAL A 96 1.96 2.89 3.90
N ARG A 97 3.07 2.28 3.50
CA ARG A 97 3.08 1.04 2.71
C ARG A 97 3.62 -0.07 3.59
N VAL A 98 3.04 -1.26 3.56
CA VAL A 98 3.45 -2.39 4.41
C VAL A 98 3.86 -3.59 3.56
N ASN A 99 4.96 -4.24 3.93
CA ASN A 99 5.24 -5.61 3.53
C ASN A 99 4.55 -6.56 4.50
N LEU A 100 3.69 -7.43 3.98
CA LEU A 100 3.12 -8.54 4.74
C LEU A 100 4.26 -9.46 5.22
N ARG A 101 4.01 -10.30 6.24
CA ARG A 101 5.04 -11.21 6.77
C ARG A 101 5.78 -11.94 5.65
N ASN A 102 7.10 -12.04 5.79
CA ASN A 102 7.99 -12.73 4.84
C ASN A 102 8.02 -12.16 3.40
N HIS A 103 7.36 -11.03 3.11
CA HIS A 103 7.40 -10.40 1.79
C HIS A 103 8.44 -9.27 1.74
N GLY A 104 8.90 -8.93 0.55
CA GLY A 104 9.89 -7.86 0.37
C GLY A 104 11.29 -8.17 0.93
N GLY A 105 11.64 -9.46 1.08
CA GLY A 105 12.94 -9.87 1.62
C GLY A 105 13.03 -9.82 3.16
N THR A 106 11.88 -9.95 3.82
CA THR A 106 11.73 -9.86 5.29
C THR A 106 11.48 -11.21 5.95
N GLU A 107 11.87 -12.32 5.32
CA GLU A 107 11.65 -13.68 5.81
C GLU A 107 12.22 -13.89 7.23
N ALA A 108 13.30 -13.20 7.57
CA ALA A 108 13.93 -13.26 8.89
C ALA A 108 13.15 -12.53 10.00
N LEU A 109 12.14 -11.73 9.66
CA LEU A 109 11.35 -10.96 10.64
C LEU A 109 10.15 -11.72 11.20
N ALA A 110 9.84 -12.92 10.70
CA ALA A 110 8.70 -13.71 11.14
C ALA A 110 9.04 -15.21 11.19
N SER A 111 8.61 -15.88 12.25
CA SER A 111 8.77 -17.33 12.40
C SER A 111 7.66 -18.13 11.70
N THR A 112 6.59 -17.46 11.30
CA THR A 112 5.46 -18.02 10.54
C THR A 112 5.45 -17.49 9.11
N LEU A 113 4.75 -18.18 8.23
CA LEU A 113 4.48 -17.71 6.87
C LEU A 113 3.27 -16.78 6.85
N PHE A 114 3.25 -15.85 5.88
CA PHE A 114 2.08 -15.04 5.57
C PHE A 114 0.82 -15.89 5.34
N SER A 115 -0.31 -15.38 5.84
CA SER A 115 -1.63 -15.90 5.58
C SER A 115 -2.59 -14.77 5.19
N ALA A 116 -3.43 -14.98 4.17
CA ALA A 116 -4.40 -13.99 3.71
C ALA A 116 -5.49 -13.67 4.74
N VAL A 117 -5.66 -14.51 5.77
CA VAL A 117 -6.60 -14.27 6.89
C VAL A 117 -5.96 -13.53 8.06
N GLN A 118 -4.67 -13.18 7.98
CA GLN A 118 -3.93 -12.53 9.07
C GLN A 118 -4.09 -11.01 9.01
N SER A 119 -5.33 -10.54 9.21
CA SER A 119 -5.64 -9.11 9.24
C SER A 119 -5.15 -8.41 10.50
N ASP A 120 -4.87 -9.15 11.56
CA ASP A 120 -4.46 -8.59 12.86
C ASP A 120 -3.16 -7.78 12.75
N ASP A 121 -2.21 -8.21 11.91
CA ASP A 121 -0.99 -7.45 11.60
C ASP A 121 -1.30 -6.05 11.08
N LEU A 122 -2.32 -5.93 10.23
CA LEU A 122 -2.76 -4.64 9.71
C LEU A 122 -3.40 -3.80 10.80
N GLY A 123 -4.13 -4.43 11.74
CA GLY A 123 -4.63 -3.79 12.96
C GLY A 123 -3.50 -3.12 13.75
N THR A 124 -2.42 -3.85 14.03
CA THR A 124 -1.25 -3.31 14.73
C THR A 124 -0.57 -2.17 13.96
N VAL A 125 -0.49 -2.27 12.63
CA VAL A 125 0.07 -1.16 11.82
C VAL A 125 -0.84 0.07 11.88
N LEU A 126 -2.15 -0.10 11.86
CA LEU A 126 -3.11 1.00 12.03
C LEU A 126 -2.98 1.64 13.42
N GLU A 127 -2.82 0.85 14.48
CA GLU A 127 -2.55 1.35 15.84
C GLU A 127 -1.24 2.17 15.87
N ALA A 128 -0.17 1.66 15.27
CA ALA A 128 1.10 2.39 15.16
C ALA A 128 0.93 3.73 14.40
N MET A 129 0.06 3.79 13.39
CA MET A 129 -0.27 5.03 12.68
C MET A 129 -1.03 6.01 13.58
N GLU A 130 -1.98 5.53 14.38
CA GLU A 130 -2.71 6.36 15.35
C GLU A 130 -1.75 6.88 16.45
N GLU A 131 -0.85 6.06 16.97
CA GLU A 131 0.17 6.45 17.95
C GLU A 131 1.15 7.50 17.40
N ALA A 132 1.50 7.40 16.12
CA ALA A 132 2.27 8.40 15.40
C ALA A 132 1.49 9.70 15.12
N ALA A 133 0.25 9.82 15.63
CA ALA A 133 -0.65 10.94 15.44
C ALA A 133 -0.95 11.24 13.96
N LEU A 134 -0.92 10.22 13.11
CA LEU A 134 -1.37 10.38 11.73
C LEU A 134 -2.89 10.59 11.71
N PRO A 135 -3.42 11.49 10.85
CA PRO A 135 -4.86 11.64 10.69
C PRO A 135 -5.50 10.29 10.34
N ARG A 136 -6.69 10.02 10.88
CA ARG A 136 -7.35 8.72 10.69
C ARG A 136 -7.38 8.34 9.21
N PRO A 137 -7.08 7.07 8.91
CA PRO A 137 -6.92 6.65 7.54
C PRO A 137 -8.25 6.77 6.78
N TYR A 138 -8.16 7.26 5.56
CA TYR A 138 -9.24 7.27 4.59
C TYR A 138 -8.84 6.34 3.46
N VAL A 139 -9.72 5.38 3.17
CA VAL A 139 -9.57 4.29 2.19
C VAL A 139 -8.70 3.13 2.70
N LEU A 140 -9.35 1.98 2.88
CA LEU A 140 -8.77 0.62 2.96
C LEU A 140 -8.86 -0.02 1.58
#